data_AF-A0AAU1C5F8-F1
#
_entry.id   AF-A0AAU1C5F8-F1
#
_cell.length_a   1.000
_cell.length_b   1.000
_cell.length_c   1.000
_cell.angle_alpha   90.00
_cell.angle_beta   90.00
_cell.angle_gamma   90.00
#
_symmetry.space_group_name_H-M   'P 1'
#
loop_
_entity.id
_entity.type
_entity.pdbx_description
1 polymer ?
#
loop_
_entity_poly.entity_id
_entity_poly.type
_entity_poly.pdbx_seq_one_letter_code
_entity_poly.pdbx_strand_id
1 'polypeptide(L)'
;MSETRLETVDHRLAGRRVVDPEGRTGILGTVVIERDRESSRVVSRIAHLRPVDGSGREWTTDNPAALRPTGPVTPDTSPQSAP
;
A
#
# COMPACT_ATOMS: atom_id res chain seq x y z
N MET A 1 -1.93 -26.03 -15.15
CA MET A 1 -1.53 -24.63 -14.87
C MET A 1 -2.60 -24.09 -13.96
N SER A 2 -2.28 -23.80 -12.71
CA SER A 2 -3.28 -23.27 -11.77
C SER A 2 -3.66 -21.86 -12.21
N GLU A 3 -4.95 -21.59 -12.34
CA GLU A 3 -5.43 -20.24 -12.63
C GLU A 3 -5.32 -19.40 -11.36
N THR A 4 -4.76 -18.20 -11.46
CA THR A 4 -4.74 -17.23 -10.36
C THR A 4 -5.87 -16.22 -10.51
N ARG A 5 -6.52 -15.90 -9.39
CA ARG A 5 -7.52 -14.84 -9.28
C ARG A 5 -6.87 -13.61 -8.67
N LEU A 6 -7.05 -12.47 -9.34
CA LEU A 6 -6.64 -11.16 -8.83
C LEU A 6 -7.80 -10.51 -8.08
N GLU A 7 -7.52 -10.05 -6.86
CA GLU A 7 -8.50 -9.36 -6.01
C GLU A 7 -7.89 -8.08 -5.45
N THR A 8 -8.56 -6.96 -5.67
CA THR A 8 -8.19 -5.69 -5.05
C THR A 8 -8.69 -5.66 -3.61
N VAL A 9 -7.83 -5.26 -2.66
CA VAL A 9 -8.19 -5.17 -1.24
C VAL A 9 -8.03 -3.76 -0.70
N ASP A 10 -8.91 -3.40 0.23
CA ASP A 10 -8.77 -2.18 0.99
C ASP A 10 -7.57 -2.31 1.93
N HIS A 11 -6.61 -1.39 1.81
CA HIS A 11 -5.42 -1.37 2.64
C HIS A 11 -5.40 -0.10 3.47
N ARG A 12 -5.09 -0.20 4.77
CA ARG A 12 -5.07 0.95 5.69
C ARG A 12 -4.20 2.13 5.22
N LEU A 13 -3.15 1.83 4.45
CA LEU A 13 -2.23 2.82 3.91
C LEU A 13 -2.65 3.35 2.53
N ALA A 14 -3.75 2.87 1.93
CA ALA A 14 -4.22 3.35 0.64
C ALA A 14 -4.50 4.86 0.71
N GLY A 15 -4.09 5.59 -0.32
CA GLY A 15 -4.10 7.05 -0.38
C GLY A 15 -3.04 7.75 0.48
N ARG A 16 -2.24 7.02 1.28
CA ARG A 16 -1.23 7.61 2.16
C ARG A 16 0.15 7.62 1.52
N ARG A 17 0.97 8.58 1.95
CA ARG A 17 2.41 8.63 1.64
C ARG A 17 3.14 7.53 2.41
N VAL A 18 3.86 6.70 1.68
CA VAL A 18 4.63 5.57 2.19
C VAL A 18 6.05 5.60 1.64
N VAL A 19 6.97 4.93 2.34
CA VAL A 19 8.32 4.60 1.88
C VAL A 19 8.46 3.08 1.82
N ASP A 20 9.07 2.62 0.74
CA ASP A 20 9.41 1.22 0.54
C ASP A 20 10.80 0.91 1.16
N PRO A 21 11.15 -0.37 1.41
CA PRO A 21 12.43 -0.75 2.02
C PRO A 21 13.68 -0.31 1.24
N GLU A 22 13.58 -0.09 -0.06
CA GLU A 22 14.63 0.47 -0.93
C GLU A 22 14.73 2.01 -0.82
N GLY A 23 13.87 2.63 -0.02
CA GLY A 23 13.88 4.06 0.26
C GLY A 23 13.08 4.92 -0.72
N ARG A 24 12.35 4.34 -1.69
CA ARG A 24 11.52 5.12 -2.61
C ARG A 24 10.24 5.55 -1.92
N THR A 25 9.86 6.81 -2.11
CA THR A 25 8.69 7.42 -1.48
C THR A 25 7.57 7.62 -2.50
N GLY A 26 6.36 7.16 -2.18
CA GLY A 26 5.19 7.25 -3.04
C GLY A 26 3.87 7.31 -2.27
N ILE A 27 2.77 7.51 -2.99
CA ILE A 27 1.41 7.32 -2.49
C ILE A 27 1.00 5.88 -2.82
N LEU A 28 0.60 5.11 -1.81
CA LEU A 28 0.01 3.80 -2.04
C LEU A 28 -1.37 3.98 -2.69
N GLY A 29 -1.54 3.50 -3.92
CA GLY A 29 -2.80 3.55 -4.65
C GLY A 29 -3.73 2.42 -4.22
N THR A 30 -3.32 1.18 -4.48
CA THR A 30 -4.10 -0.01 -4.17
C THR A 30 -3.21 -1.22 -3.90
N VAL A 31 -3.76 -2.24 -3.26
CA VAL A 31 -3.11 -3.54 -3.07
C VAL A 31 -3.93 -4.61 -3.78
N VAL A 32 -3.26 -5.40 -4.61
CA VAL A 32 -3.82 -6.55 -5.32
C VAL A 32 -3.31 -7.81 -4.66
N ILE A 33 -4.21 -8.70 -4.28
CA ILE A 33 -3.89 -10.04 -3.81
C ILE A 33 -4.08 -11.00 -4.96
N GLU A 34 -3.05 -11.78 -5.25
CA GLU A 34 -3.13 -12.92 -6.14
C GLU A 34 -3.44 -14.17 -5.31
N ARG A 35 -4.54 -14.85 -5.63
CA ARG A 35 -4.91 -16.12 -4.99
C ARG A 35 -4.93 -17.26 -6.00
N ASP A 36 -4.43 -18.41 -5.57
CA ASP A 36 -4.60 -19.66 -6.29
C ASP A 36 -6.09 -20.01 -6.29
N ARG A 37 -6.66 -20.24 -7.49
CA ARG A 37 -8.11 -20.44 -7.63
C ARG A 37 -8.60 -21.75 -7.00
N GLU A 38 -7.81 -22.81 -7.08
CA GLU A 38 -8.17 -24.11 -6.50
C GLU A 38 -8.10 -24.09 -4.97
N SER A 39 -6.99 -23.59 -4.43
CA SER A 39 -6.69 -23.67 -3.00
C SER A 39 -7.20 -22.46 -2.22
N SER A 40 -7.64 -21.39 -2.91
CA SER A 40 -7.93 -20.07 -2.33
C SER A 40 -6.78 -19.47 -1.52
N ARG A 41 -5.56 -19.99 -1.69
CA ARG A 41 -4.36 -19.59 -0.96
C ARG A 41 -3.82 -18.31 -1.58
N VAL A 42 -3.41 -17.37 -0.74
CA VAL A 42 -2.68 -16.18 -1.19
C VAL A 42 -1.31 -16.59 -1.72
N VAL A 43 -1.08 -16.32 -3.00
CA VAL A 43 0.18 -16.58 -3.71
C VAL A 43 1.07 -15.35 -3.66
N SER A 44 0.49 -14.16 -3.87
CA SER A 44 1.23 -12.91 -3.87
C SER A 44 0.38 -11.73 -3.40
N ARG A 45 1.04 -10.65 -2.96
CA ARG A 45 0.41 -9.37 -2.64
C ARG A 45 1.22 -8.25 -3.27
N ILE A 46 0.60 -7.49 -4.16
CA ILE A 46 1.27 -6.47 -4.95
C ILE A 46 0.66 -5.11 -4.60
N ALA A 47 1.48 -4.21 -4.05
CA ALA A 47 1.11 -2.82 -3.85
C ALA A 47 1.47 -1.99 -5.08
N HIS A 48 0.54 -1.16 -5.55
CA HIS A 48 0.78 -0.17 -6.59
C HIS A 48 1.03 1.20 -5.98
N LEU A 49 2.15 1.81 -6.33
CA LEU A 49 2.59 3.10 -5.79
C LEU A 49 2.76 4.13 -6.89
N ARG A 50 2.43 5.37 -6.54
CA ARG A 50 2.59 6.54 -7.40
C ARG A 50 3.62 7.49 -6.79
N PRO A 51 4.57 8.02 -7.57
CA PRO A 51 5.58 8.93 -7.05
C PRO A 51 4.96 10.26 -6.59
N VAL A 52 5.48 10.78 -5.49
CA VAL A 52 5.03 12.06 -4.91
C VAL A 52 5.68 13.27 -5.57
N ASP A 53 6.92 13.11 -6.05
CA ASP A 53 7.71 14.17 -6.70
C ASP A 53 7.23 14.50 -8.13
N GLY A 54 6.12 13.92 -8.58
CA GLY A 54 5.56 14.12 -9.93
C GLY A 54 6.46 13.65 -11.08
N SER A 55 7.69 13.22 -10.79
CA SER A 55 8.75 12.91 -11.76
C SER A 55 8.68 11.51 -12.35
N GLY A 56 7.88 10.60 -11.77
CA GLY A 56 8.14 9.16 -11.93
C GLY A 56 7.00 8.34 -12.54
N ARG A 57 7.40 7.18 -13.06
CA ARG A 57 6.50 6.08 -13.41
C ARG A 57 5.94 5.45 -12.14
N GLU A 58 4.69 5.01 -12.21
CA GLU A 58 4.11 4.14 -11.19
C GLU A 58 4.97 2.87 -11.05
N TRP A 59 5.08 2.34 -9.84
CA TRP A 59 5.81 1.10 -9.58
C TRP A 59 5.04 0.19 -8.65
N THR A 60 5.45 -1.07 -8.61
CA THR A 60 4.86 -2.10 -7.75
C THR A 60 5.87 -2.63 -6.76
N THR A 61 5.38 -3.11 -5.60
CA THR A 61 6.17 -3.90 -4.64
C THR A 61 5.38 -5.14 -4.23
N ASP A 62 6.05 -6.29 -4.20
CA ASP A 62 5.55 -7.59 -3.74
C ASP A 62 5.47 -7.73 -2.21
N ASN A 63 5.98 -6.73 -1.47
CA ASN A 63 5.97 -6.74 -0.01
C ASN A 63 5.26 -5.51 0.58
N PRO A 64 3.92 -5.38 0.41
CA PRO A 64 3.15 -4.26 0.95
C PRO A 64 3.25 -4.12 2.48
N ALA A 65 3.57 -5.21 3.19
CA ALA A 65 3.73 -5.19 4.65
C ALA A 65 5.01 -4.45 5.10
N ALA A 66 6.00 -4.31 4.22
CA ALA A 66 7.22 -3.55 4.50
C ALA A 66 7.04 -2.03 4.28
N LEU A 67 5.92 -1.60 3.69
CA LEU A 67 5.66 -0.17 3.46
C LEU A 67 5.45 0.54 4.80
N ARG A 68 6.20 1.64 4.99
CA ARG A 68 6.09 2.48 6.19
C ARG A 68 5.48 3.82 5.83
N PRO A 69 4.53 4.37 6.60
CA PRO A 69 4.04 5.72 6.37
C PRO A 69 5.17 6.75 6.58
N THR A 70 5.26 7.75 5.69
CA THR A 70 6.33 8.77 5.71
C THR A 70 5.94 10.09 6.40
N GLY A 71 4.67 10.27 6.76
CA GLY A 71 4.24 11.39 7.59
C GLY A 71 4.17 11.01 9.06
N PRO A 72 4.15 12.00 9.98
CA PRO A 72 3.67 11.72 11.32
C PRO A 72 2.29 11.09 11.18
N VAL A 73 2.10 9.91 11.76
CA VAL A 73 0.78 9.55 12.25
C VAL A 73 0.49 10.58 13.32
N THR A 74 -0.01 11.77 12.94
CA THR A 74 -0.59 12.66 13.94
C THR A 74 -1.71 11.83 14.54
N PRO A 75 -1.63 11.39 15.83
CA PRO A 75 -2.88 11.23 16.54
C PRO A 75 -3.63 12.54 16.34
N ASP A 76 -4.94 12.46 16.14
CA ASP A 76 -5.78 13.64 16.19
C ASP A 76 -5.67 14.22 17.61
N THR A 77 -4.61 14.97 17.88
CA THR A 77 -4.52 15.87 19.01
C THR A 77 -5.11 17.18 18.49
N SER A 78 -6.39 17.15 18.11
CA SER A 78 -7.18 18.36 18.17
C SER A 78 -7.05 18.87 19.60
N PRO A 79 -6.52 20.08 19.86
CA PRO A 79 -6.69 20.66 21.18
C PRO A 79 -8.20 20.84 21.36
N GLN A 80 -8.81 20.04 22.22
CA GLN A 80 -10.14 20.31 22.72
C GLN A 80 -10.04 21.62 23.50
N SER A 81 -10.26 22.73 22.81
CA SER A 81 -10.38 24.04 23.44
C SER A 81 -11.56 24.00 24.41
N ALA A 82 -11.27 24.48 25.62
CA ALA A 82 -12.19 25.12 26.57
C ALA A 82 -13.15 24.19 27.36
N PRO A 83 -13.67 24.64 28.52
CA PRO A 83 -13.59 25.98 29.16
C PRO A 83 -12.61 26.13 30.33
#